data_AF-A0A379LH73-F1
#
_entry.id   AF-A0A379LH73-F1
#
_cell.length_a   1.000
_cell.length_b   1.000
_cell.length_c   1.000
_cell.angle_alpha   90.00
_cell.angle_beta   90.00
_cell.angle_gamma   90.00
#
_symmetry.space_group_name_H-M   'P 1'
#
loop_
_entity.id
_entity.type
_entity.pdbx_description
1 polymer ?
#
loop_
_entity_poly.entity_id
_entity_poly.type
_entity_poly.pdbx_seq_one_letter_code
_entity_poly.pdbx_strand_id
1 'polypeptide(L)'
;METEKGFTLIELMVVVAIIGTLSLIAIPAYQNYAKKSSEVACLAETKAFSDKLFIDINTGIDDLKTEPSYNLLEAFKLKNSACKDLIYTAEVLDADNKVTTLANITGTIKNPIDKDKHQIICTLGEVVNCPYPLN
;
A
#
# COMPACT_ATOMS: atom_id res chain seq x y z
N MET A 1 21.69 -29.19 -49.39
CA MET A 1 21.21 -29.60 -48.06
C MET A 1 21.98 -28.75 -47.08
N GLU A 2 21.35 -27.71 -46.56
CA GLU A 2 21.95 -26.86 -45.53
C GLU A 2 22.13 -27.72 -44.28
N THR A 3 23.35 -27.82 -43.77
CA THR A 3 23.66 -28.52 -42.54
C THR A 3 23.19 -27.68 -41.36
N GLU A 4 22.02 -28.01 -40.82
CA GLU A 4 21.48 -27.46 -39.57
C GLU A 4 22.52 -27.69 -38.45
N LYS A 5 23.24 -26.62 -38.08
CA LYS A 5 24.16 -26.63 -36.93
C LYS A 5 23.33 -26.64 -35.66
N GLY A 6 23.16 -27.83 -35.06
CA GLY A 6 22.53 -27.97 -33.75
C GLY A 6 23.30 -27.23 -32.66
N PHE A 7 22.58 -26.68 -31.69
CA PHE A 7 23.15 -26.02 -30.51
C PHE A 7 23.94 -27.02 -29.67
N THR A 8 25.13 -26.63 -29.20
CA THR A 8 25.95 -27.54 -28.38
C THR A 8 25.50 -27.51 -26.92
N LEU A 9 25.55 -28.67 -26.24
CA LEU A 9 25.25 -28.73 -24.80
C LEU A 9 26.15 -27.81 -23.97
N ILE A 10 27.39 -27.61 -24.42
CA ILE A 10 28.35 -26.75 -23.74
C ILE A 10 28.00 -25.27 -23.88
N GLU A 11 27.51 -24.82 -25.04
CA GLU A 11 26.99 -23.45 -25.19
C GLU A 11 25.83 -23.20 -24.23
N LEU A 12 24.91 -24.16 -24.11
CA LEU A 12 23.75 -24.01 -23.23
C LEU A 12 24.17 -23.95 -21.75
N MET A 13 25.14 -24.77 -21.33
CA MET A 13 25.64 -24.75 -19.95
C MET A 13 26.30 -23.42 -19.57
N VAL A 14 27.06 -22.82 -20.48
CA VAL A 14 27.69 -21.51 -20.24
C VAL A 14 26.64 -20.41 -20.12
N VAL A 15 25.61 -20.43 -20.98
CA VAL A 15 24.51 -19.45 -20.91
C VAL A 15 23.75 -19.56 -19.59
N VAL A 16 23.44 -20.77 -19.12
CA VAL A 16 22.77 -20.98 -17.83
C VAL A 16 23.63 -20.47 -16.67
N ALA A 17 24.95 -20.68 -16.73
CA ALA A 17 25.86 -20.17 -15.71
C ALA A 17 25.85 -18.62 -15.64
N ILE A 18 25.86 -17.94 -16.80
CA ILE A 18 25.82 -16.47 -16.86
C ILE A 18 24.46 -15.94 -16.39
N ILE A 19 23.34 -16.54 -16.81
CA ILE A 19 22.00 -16.12 -16.35
C ILE A 19 21.87 -16.33 -14.85
N GLY A 20 22.43 -17.43 -14.31
CA GLY A 20 22.44 -17.72 -12.88
C GLY A 20 23.14 -16.64 -12.06
N THR A 21 24.33 -16.19 -12.49
CA THR A 21 25.08 -15.14 -11.77
C THR A 21 24.39 -13.79 -11.82
N LEU A 22 23.83 -13.40 -12.96
CA LEU A 22 23.07 -12.15 -13.09
C LEU A 22 21.77 -12.16 -12.27
N SER A 23 21.07 -13.29 -12.24
CA SER A 23 19.80 -13.44 -11.51
C SER A 23 19.96 -13.28 -10.01
N LEU A 24 21.08 -13.72 -9.44
CA LEU A 24 21.41 -13.57 -8.01
C LEU A 24 21.38 -12.11 -7.55
N ILE A 25 21.81 -11.17 -8.39
CA ILE A 25 21.84 -9.74 -8.08
C ILE A 25 20.52 -9.08 -8.50
N ALA A 26 19.97 -9.47 -9.66
CA ALA A 26 18.79 -8.84 -10.23
C ALA A 26 17.50 -9.12 -9.43
N ILE A 27 17.29 -10.35 -8.96
CA ILE A 27 16.06 -10.74 -8.25
C ILE A 27 15.83 -9.93 -6.96
N PRO A 28 16.77 -9.86 -5.99
CA PRO A 28 16.54 -9.09 -4.76
C PRO A 28 16.38 -7.60 -5.02
N ALA A 29 17.12 -7.05 -5.99
CA ALA A 29 16.97 -5.66 -6.40
C ALA A 29 15.57 -5.38 -6.96
N TYR A 30 15.10 -6.20 -7.90
CA TYR A 30 13.76 -6.09 -8.47
C TYR A 30 12.66 -6.25 -7.42
N GLN A 31 12.80 -7.19 -6.50
CA GLN A 31 11.86 -7.37 -5.38
C GLN A 31 11.75 -6.11 -4.52
N ASN A 32 12.88 -5.45 -4.21
CA ASN A 32 12.86 -4.20 -3.45
C ASN A 32 12.18 -3.06 -4.23
N TYR A 33 12.42 -2.93 -5.54
CA TYR A 33 11.72 -1.95 -6.37
C TYR A 33 10.20 -2.21 -6.42
N ALA A 34 9.79 -3.47 -6.58
CA ALA A 34 8.38 -3.85 -6.59
C ALA A 34 7.70 -3.54 -5.24
N LYS A 35 8.37 -3.82 -4.12
CA LYS A 35 7.88 -3.44 -2.78
C LYS A 35 7.73 -1.94 -2.65
N LYS A 36 8.72 -1.14 -3.07
CA LYS A 36 8.66 0.33 -3.02
C LYS A 36 7.48 0.89 -3.80
N SER A 37 7.24 0.34 -4.99
CA SER A 37 6.08 0.70 -5.80
C SER A 37 4.76 0.43 -5.06
N SER A 38 4.65 -0.72 -4.39
CA SER A 38 3.48 -1.07 -3.58
C SER A 38 3.28 -0.15 -2.38
N GLU A 39 4.36 0.32 -1.73
CA GLU A 39 4.30 1.29 -0.62
C GLU A 39 3.73 2.63 -1.09
N VAL A 40 4.26 3.16 -2.19
CA VAL A 40 3.78 4.41 -2.79
C VAL A 40 2.32 4.29 -3.23
N ALA A 41 1.93 3.15 -3.80
CA ALA A 41 0.54 2.88 -4.17
C ALA A 41 -0.38 2.86 -2.95
N CYS A 42 0.02 2.20 -1.85
CA CYS A 42 -0.76 2.20 -0.62
C CYS A 42 -0.89 3.62 -0.02
N LEU A 43 0.17 4.44 -0.08
CA LEU A 43 0.10 5.83 0.35
C LEU A 43 -0.88 6.66 -0.49
N ALA A 44 -0.85 6.49 -1.82
CA ALA A 44 -1.77 7.17 -2.71
C ALA A 44 -3.23 6.78 -2.42
N GLU A 45 -3.50 5.49 -2.17
CA GLU A 45 -4.83 5.00 -1.78
C GLU A 45 -5.28 5.57 -0.43
N THR A 46 -4.42 5.51 0.58
CA THR A 46 -4.72 6.02 1.93
C THR A 46 -5.05 7.51 1.86
N LYS A 47 -4.27 8.28 1.09
CA LYS A 47 -4.49 9.71 0.89
C LYS A 47 -5.81 9.99 0.16
N ALA A 48 -6.10 9.28 -0.92
CA ALA A 48 -7.34 9.46 -1.66
C ALA A 48 -8.57 9.16 -0.77
N PHE A 49 -8.46 8.14 0.08
CA PHE A 49 -9.52 7.82 1.03
C PHE A 49 -9.66 8.88 2.12
N SER A 50 -8.55 9.42 2.63
CA SER A 50 -8.59 10.50 3.61
C SER A 50 -9.16 11.80 3.07
N ASP A 51 -8.84 12.17 1.83
CA ASP A 51 -9.40 13.37 1.20
C ASP A 51 -10.92 13.23 1.02
N LYS A 52 -11.38 12.05 0.60
CA LYS A 52 -12.81 11.76 0.49
C LYS A 52 -13.50 11.84 1.86
N LEU A 53 -12.93 11.17 2.85
CA LEU A 53 -13.52 11.12 4.18
C LEU A 53 -13.55 12.49 4.86
N PHE A 54 -12.53 13.32 4.63
CA PHE A 54 -12.52 14.70 5.09
C PHE A 54 -13.69 15.51 4.51
N ILE A 55 -14.01 15.32 3.22
CA ILE A 55 -15.18 15.96 2.61
C ILE A 55 -16.47 15.41 3.23
N ASP A 56 -16.60 14.10 3.36
CA ASP A 56 -17.82 13.46 3.88
C ASP A 56 -18.12 13.92 5.33
N ILE A 57 -17.10 14.03 6.18
CA ILE A 57 -17.21 14.54 7.56
C ILE A 57 -17.65 16.02 7.56
N ASN A 58 -17.03 16.88 6.74
CA ASN A 58 -17.35 18.31 6.71
C ASN A 58 -18.68 18.64 6.02
N THR A 59 -19.16 17.76 5.14
CA THR A 59 -20.43 17.93 4.42
C THR A 59 -21.63 17.33 5.17
N GLY A 60 -21.39 16.62 6.27
CA GLY A 60 -22.45 16.09 7.14
C GLY A 60 -23.15 14.86 6.56
N ILE A 61 -22.45 14.06 5.74
CA ILE A 61 -22.96 12.78 5.25
C ILE A 61 -22.69 11.71 6.32
N ASP A 62 -23.72 11.35 7.09
CA ASP A 62 -23.72 10.42 8.24
C ASP A 62 -23.60 8.91 7.87
N ASP A 63 -22.95 8.56 6.76
CA ASP A 63 -22.84 7.15 6.33
C ASP A 63 -21.72 6.37 7.03
N LEU A 64 -20.82 7.03 7.78
CA LEU A 64 -19.90 6.34 8.67
C LEU A 64 -20.58 6.04 9.99
N LYS A 65 -21.20 4.87 10.06
CA LYS A 65 -21.66 4.27 11.32
C LYS A 65 -20.47 4.04 12.26
N THR A 66 -20.17 5.06 13.07
CA THR A 66 -20.19 5.04 14.53
C THR A 66 -19.62 3.79 15.24
N GLU A 67 -18.48 3.29 14.77
CA GLU A 67 -17.54 2.52 15.58
C GLU A 67 -16.19 3.25 15.59
N PRO A 68 -15.46 3.25 16.73
CA PRO A 68 -14.23 4.03 16.89
C PRO A 68 -13.11 3.60 15.94
N SER A 69 -13.21 2.40 15.36
CA SER A 69 -12.26 1.89 14.37
C SER A 69 -12.97 1.02 13.33
N TYR A 70 -12.79 1.30 12.03
CA TYR A 70 -13.45 0.57 10.95
C TYR A 70 -12.48 0.20 9.82
N ASN A 71 -12.54 -1.05 9.32
CA ASN A 71 -11.75 -1.48 8.16
C ASN A 71 -12.45 -1.08 6.84
N LEU A 72 -11.95 -0.03 6.22
CA LEU A 72 -12.53 0.59 5.03
C LEU A 72 -12.51 -0.34 3.82
N LEU A 73 -11.60 -1.32 3.74
CA LEU A 73 -11.62 -2.31 2.65
C LEU A 73 -12.88 -3.15 2.70
N GLU A 74 -13.36 -3.45 3.91
CA GLU A 74 -14.54 -4.29 4.11
C GLU A 74 -15.83 -3.50 3.91
N ALA A 75 -15.93 -2.25 4.41
CA ALA A 75 -17.09 -1.38 4.14
C ALA A 75 -17.30 -1.17 2.65
N PHE A 76 -16.21 -0.80 1.96
CA PHE A 76 -16.26 -0.40 0.56
C PHE A 76 -16.05 -1.59 -0.39
N LYS A 77 -15.93 -2.81 0.15
CA LYS A 77 -15.69 -4.06 -0.60
C LYS A 77 -14.53 -3.96 -1.58
N LEU A 78 -13.46 -3.26 -1.19
CA LEU A 78 -12.27 -3.03 -1.99
C LEU A 78 -11.39 -4.29 -1.95
N LYS A 79 -11.49 -5.14 -2.98
CA LYS A 79 -10.69 -6.37 -3.09
C LYS A 79 -9.29 -6.13 -3.68
N ASN A 80 -9.06 -5.00 -4.34
CA ASN A 80 -7.84 -4.69 -5.08
C ASN A 80 -7.06 -3.50 -4.49
N SER A 81 -7.08 -3.32 -3.17
CA SER A 81 -6.22 -2.30 -2.53
C SER A 81 -4.74 -2.66 -2.66
N ALA A 82 -3.89 -1.66 -2.84
CA ALA A 82 -2.45 -1.71 -2.65
C ALA A 82 -2.08 -1.86 -1.17
N CYS A 83 -2.91 -1.32 -0.26
CA CYS A 83 -2.77 -1.58 1.18
C CYS A 83 -3.31 -2.97 1.57
N LYS A 84 -2.71 -3.58 2.59
CA LYS A 84 -3.21 -4.79 3.24
C LYS A 84 -4.52 -4.51 3.96
N ASP A 85 -4.52 -3.43 4.73
CA ASP A 85 -5.63 -2.97 5.55
C ASP A 85 -5.66 -1.44 5.45
N LEU A 86 -6.86 -0.84 5.46
CA LEU A 86 -7.07 0.60 5.62
C LEU A 86 -8.06 0.75 6.76
N ILE A 87 -7.58 1.28 7.87
CA ILE A 87 -8.35 1.37 9.11
C ILE A 87 -8.60 2.84 9.38
N TYR A 88 -9.87 3.21 9.42
CA TYR A 88 -10.30 4.47 9.97
C TYR A 88 -10.34 4.39 11.48
N THR A 89 -9.86 5.41 12.19
CA THR A 89 -9.95 5.52 13.64
C THR A 89 -10.41 6.92 14.01
N ALA A 90 -11.51 7.04 14.76
CA ALA A 90 -12.02 8.31 15.27
C ALA A 90 -11.47 8.57 16.67
N GLU A 91 -10.96 9.77 16.93
CA GLU A 91 -10.36 10.11 18.23
C GLU A 91 -11.35 10.77 19.21
N VAL A 92 -12.47 11.33 18.73
CA VAL A 92 -13.56 11.84 19.59
C VAL A 92 -14.93 11.59 18.98
N LEU A 93 -15.81 10.96 19.76
CA LEU A 93 -17.20 10.67 19.46
C LEU A 93 -18.06 11.52 20.40
N ASP A 94 -19.03 12.26 19.88
CA ASP A 94 -20.01 12.95 20.73
C ASP A 94 -21.03 11.98 21.36
N ALA A 95 -21.97 12.51 22.14
CA ALA A 95 -23.01 11.71 22.79
C ALA A 95 -23.95 10.99 21.78
N ASP A 96 -23.96 11.44 20.52
CA ASP A 96 -24.68 10.84 19.39
C ASP A 96 -23.76 9.97 18.51
N ASN A 97 -22.55 9.68 18.99
CA ASN A 97 -21.54 8.85 18.36
C ASN A 97 -20.99 9.43 17.04
N LYS A 98 -21.12 10.75 16.83
CA LYS A 98 -20.61 11.49 15.68
C LYS A 98 -19.18 11.96 15.92
N VAL A 99 -18.36 11.84 14.88
CA VAL A 99 -16.93 12.18 14.89
C VAL A 99 -16.78 13.69 15.06
N THR A 100 -16.21 14.13 16.17
CA THR A 100 -16.12 15.56 16.54
C THR A 100 -14.70 16.09 16.67
N THR A 101 -13.68 15.24 16.64
CA THR A 101 -12.27 15.67 16.64
C THR A 101 -11.40 14.64 15.93
N LEU A 102 -10.32 15.15 15.32
CA LEU A 102 -9.27 14.50 14.52
C LEU A 102 -9.44 12.99 14.32
N ALA A 103 -9.65 12.57 13.08
CA ALA A 103 -9.68 11.16 12.75
C ALA A 103 -8.42 10.76 11.99
N ASN A 104 -7.96 9.53 12.17
CA ASN A 104 -6.78 9.03 11.48
C ASN A 104 -7.17 7.89 10.56
N ILE A 105 -6.62 7.84 9.35
CA ILE A 105 -6.69 6.67 8.48
C ILE A 105 -5.32 6.04 8.43
N THR A 106 -5.27 4.76 8.80
CA THR A 106 -4.05 3.97 8.83
C THR A 106 -4.08 2.93 7.72
N GLY A 107 -3.25 3.10 6.71
CA GLY A 107 -2.99 2.10 5.67
C GLY A 107 -1.83 1.18 6.07
N THR A 108 -2.06 -0.12 6.18
CA THR A 108 -0.99 -1.11 6.39
C THR A 108 -0.43 -1.58 5.06
N ILE A 109 0.89 -1.58 4.90
CA ILE A 109 1.58 -2.01 3.68
C ILE A 109 1.63 -3.55 3.62
N LYS A 110 1.31 -4.16 2.47
CA LYS A 110 1.30 -5.64 2.30
C LYS A 110 2.66 -6.30 2.49
N ASN A 111 3.73 -5.65 2.05
CA ASN A 111 5.08 -6.20 2.10
C ASN A 111 6.13 -5.07 2.17
N PRO A 112 6.28 -4.45 3.35
CA PRO A 112 7.14 -3.29 3.50
C PRO A 112 8.61 -3.65 3.33
N ILE A 113 9.40 -2.69 2.84
CA ILE A 113 10.86 -2.78 2.76
C ILE A 113 11.45 -2.69 4.17
N ASP A 114 10.92 -1.77 4.97
CA ASP A 114 11.28 -1.55 6.37
C ASP A 114 10.20 -2.13 7.28
N LYS A 115 10.59 -3.07 8.16
CA LYS A 115 9.64 -3.75 9.06
C LYS A 115 9.06 -2.81 10.11
N ASP A 116 9.79 -1.77 10.49
CA ASP A 116 9.34 -0.82 11.50
C ASP A 116 8.39 0.22 10.88
N LYS A 117 8.50 0.50 9.57
CA LYS A 117 7.69 1.48 8.84
C LYS A 117 6.64 0.82 7.94
N HIS A 118 5.79 -0.01 8.54
CA HIS A 118 4.79 -0.81 7.82
C HIS A 118 3.39 -0.16 7.73
N GLN A 119 3.23 1.04 8.27
CA GLN A 119 1.96 1.77 8.30
C GLN A 119 2.11 3.19 7.78
N ILE A 120 1.11 3.64 7.03
CA ILE A 120 0.93 5.01 6.58
C ILE A 120 -0.23 5.58 7.38
N ILE A 121 0.02 6.62 8.17
CA ILE A 121 -0.99 7.25 9.02
C ILE A 121 -1.31 8.62 8.43
N CYS A 122 -2.52 8.79 7.97
CA CYS A 122 -3.08 10.06 7.49
C CYS A 122 -3.94 10.67 8.60
N THR A 123 -3.55 11.85 9.08
CA THR A 123 -4.31 12.59 10.10
C THR A 123 -5.30 13.56 9.43
N LEU A 124 -6.56 13.51 9.82
CA LEU A 124 -7.64 14.36 9.35
C LEU A 124 -7.83 15.51 10.34
N GLY A 125 -7.17 16.65 10.09
CA GLY A 125 -7.28 17.88 10.89
C GLY A 125 -8.00 19.00 10.16
N GLU A 126 -7.52 20.24 10.28
CA GLU A 126 -8.00 21.36 9.45
C GLU A 126 -7.70 21.10 7.95
N VAL A 127 -6.63 20.36 7.70
CA VAL A 127 -6.25 19.81 6.39
C VAL A 127 -5.87 18.34 6.55
N VAL A 128 -6.01 17.57 5.48
CA VAL A 128 -5.52 16.19 5.42
C VAL A 128 -4.00 16.19 5.33
N ASN A 129 -3.35 15.52 6.29
CA ASN A 129 -1.91 15.37 6.29
C ASN A 129 -1.53 13.89 6.30
N CYS A 130 -0.85 13.45 5.24
CA CYS A 130 -0.34 12.09 5.07
C CYS A 130 1.18 12.16 4.93
N PRO A 131 1.96 12.20 6.03
CA PRO A 131 3.40 12.14 5.94
C PRO A 131 3.80 10.83 5.25
N TYR A 132 4.62 10.93 4.20
CA TYR A 132 5.26 9.73 3.67
C TYR A 132 6.17 9.17 4.77
N PRO A 133 6.20 7.84 5.00
CA PRO A 133 7.18 7.24 5.89
C PRO A 133 8.57 7.39 5.27
N LEU A 134 9.16 8.59 5.42
CA LEU A 134 10.50 8.88 4.97
C LEU A 134 11.50 8.29 5.96
N ASN A 135 12.70 8.03 5.43
CA ASN A 135 13.75 7.42 6.22
C ASN A 135 14.19 8.33 7.36
#